data_AF-A0A4V6IMV7-F1
#
_entry.id   AF-A0A4V6IMV7-F1
#
_cell.length_a   1.000
_cell.length_b   1.000
_cell.length_c   1.000
_cell.angle_alpha   90.00
_cell.angle_beta   90.00
_cell.angle_gamma   90.00
#
_symmetry.space_group_name_H-M   'P 1'
#
loop_
_entity.id
_entity.type
_entity.pdbx_description
1 polymer ?
#
loop_
_entity_poly.entity_id
_entity_poly.type
_entity_poly.pdbx_seq_one_letter_code
_entity_poly.pdbx_strand_id
1 'polypeptide(L)'
;MSIVLPHQPHFIGQPRDVNVFWGYGLHVDAPGDFVRKPMAACSGRELMTEILGQLRIESGAARILETTVVIPCMMPFITSQFLRREKGDRPAVAPEGWRNLGFVGQFVELPDDVVFTVEYSVRSAQAAVSKLLDLDTKPAPVYKGQFDPRVLLKAFVTLHDLHM
;
A
#
# COMPACT_ATOMS: atom_id res chain seq x y z
N MET A 1 9.24 -3.74 -11.29
CA MET A 1 9.09 -4.64 -10.13
C MET A 1 9.83 -4.02 -8.96
N SER A 2 9.28 -4.10 -7.75
CA SER A 2 9.90 -3.56 -6.55
C SER A 2 9.88 -4.63 -5.46
N ILE A 3 10.95 -4.67 -4.65
CA ILE A 3 11.09 -5.59 -3.52
C ILE A 3 11.41 -4.82 -2.24
N VAL A 4 10.99 -5.34 -1.09
CA VAL A 4 11.20 -4.76 0.24
C VAL A 4 11.68 -5.87 1.18
N LEU A 5 12.79 -5.61 1.86
CA LEU A 5 13.30 -6.46 2.93
C LEU A 5 12.96 -5.78 4.27
N PRO A 6 11.88 -6.20 4.96
CA PRO A 6 11.56 -5.67 6.27
C PRO A 6 12.61 -6.11 7.32
N HIS A 7 12.58 -5.47 8.48
CA HIS A 7 13.36 -5.92 9.64
C HIS A 7 13.04 -7.39 9.98
N GLN A 8 14.08 -8.17 10.30
CA GLN A 8 13.97 -9.59 10.63
C GLN A 8 14.13 -9.83 12.15
N PRO A 9 13.32 -10.69 12.78
CA PRO A 9 12.21 -11.43 12.18
C PRO A 9 11.02 -10.52 11.85
N HIS A 10 10.33 -10.79 10.75
CA HIS A 10 9.12 -10.06 10.36
C HIS A 10 7.88 -10.64 11.03
N PHE A 11 7.85 -11.96 11.26
CA PHE A 11 6.75 -12.66 11.93
C PHE A 11 7.12 -13.13 13.34
N ILE A 12 6.14 -13.11 14.25
CA ILE A 12 6.27 -13.78 15.55
C ILE A 12 6.46 -15.28 15.30
N GLY A 13 7.52 -15.84 15.87
CA GLY A 13 7.85 -17.27 15.70
C GLY A 13 8.60 -17.61 14.41
N GLN A 14 9.03 -16.62 13.61
CA GLN A 14 9.89 -16.86 12.46
C GLN A 14 11.21 -17.55 12.89
N PRO A 15 11.59 -18.68 12.28
CA PRO A 15 12.85 -19.35 12.58
C PRO A 15 14.06 -18.43 12.35
N ARG A 16 15.12 -18.59 13.16
CA ARG A 16 16.30 -17.71 13.15
C ARG A 16 17.09 -17.75 11.84
N ASP A 17 16.99 -18.84 11.10
CA ASP A 17 17.66 -19.11 9.83
C ASP A 17 16.78 -18.82 8.61
N VAL A 18 15.55 -18.35 8.82
CA VAL A 18 14.61 -17.96 7.76
C VAL A 18 14.52 -16.44 7.70
N ASN A 19 14.67 -15.88 6.51
CA ASN A 19 14.40 -14.47 6.24
C ASN A 19 13.19 -14.34 5.31
N VAL A 20 12.39 -13.30 5.50
CA VAL A 20 11.23 -13.00 4.63
C VAL A 20 11.40 -11.64 3.99
N PHE A 21 11.14 -11.57 2.69
CA PHE A 21 11.01 -10.32 1.97
C PHE A 21 9.75 -10.36 1.10
N TRP A 22 9.31 -9.20 0.63
CA TRP A 22 8.12 -9.05 -0.19
C TRP A 22 8.44 -8.33 -1.48
N GLY A 23 7.64 -8.55 -2.53
CA GLY A 23 7.77 -7.82 -3.78
C GLY A 23 6.46 -7.77 -4.56
N TYR A 24 6.39 -6.83 -5.50
CA TYR A 24 5.24 -6.66 -6.38
C TYR A 24 5.64 -6.09 -7.76
N GLY A 25 4.73 -6.22 -8.72
CA GLY A 25 4.80 -5.60 -10.03
C GLY A 25 3.54 -4.79 -10.34
N LEU A 26 3.69 -3.72 -11.12
CA LEU A 26 2.59 -2.86 -11.58
C LEU A 26 2.05 -3.25 -12.97
N HIS A 27 2.85 -3.97 -13.77
CA HIS A 27 2.50 -4.41 -15.12
C HIS A 27 2.43 -5.93 -15.15
N VAL A 28 1.32 -6.50 -14.65
CA VAL A 28 1.22 -7.95 -14.43
C VAL A 28 1.06 -8.76 -15.72
N ASP A 29 0.56 -8.11 -16.79
CA ASP A 29 0.33 -8.74 -18.09
C ASP A 29 1.51 -8.59 -19.06
N ALA A 30 2.50 -7.76 -18.72
CA ALA A 30 3.68 -7.56 -19.54
C ALA A 30 4.69 -8.71 -19.32
N PRO A 31 5.29 -9.27 -20.38
CA PRO A 31 6.37 -10.24 -20.23
C PRO A 31 7.56 -9.67 -19.45
N GLY A 32 8.12 -10.46 -18.52
CA GLY A 32 9.36 -10.11 -17.82
C GLY A 32 10.60 -10.11 -18.72
N ASP A 33 11.72 -9.63 -18.19
CA ASP A 33 12.98 -9.51 -18.93
C ASP A 33 13.77 -10.82 -18.98
N PHE A 34 13.62 -11.68 -17.97
CA PHE A 34 14.38 -12.94 -17.86
C PHE A 34 13.50 -14.17 -18.07
N VAL A 35 12.29 -14.19 -17.51
CA VAL A 35 11.35 -15.31 -17.64
C VAL A 35 10.55 -15.27 -18.95
N ARG A 36 10.43 -14.08 -19.57
CA ARG A 36 9.70 -13.86 -20.83
C ARG A 36 8.24 -14.32 -20.79
N LYS A 37 7.61 -14.29 -19.62
CA LYS A 37 6.17 -14.55 -19.41
C LYS A 37 5.53 -13.40 -18.62
N PRO A 38 4.24 -13.12 -18.83
CA PRO A 38 3.48 -12.21 -17.97
C PRO A 38 3.60 -12.63 -16.51
N MET A 39 3.83 -11.67 -15.61
CA MET A 39 3.93 -11.94 -14.16
C MET A 39 2.71 -12.70 -13.62
N ALA A 40 1.52 -12.40 -14.11
CA ALA A 40 0.28 -13.09 -13.73
C ALA A 40 0.26 -14.60 -14.07
N ALA A 41 1.09 -15.04 -15.03
CA ALA A 41 1.23 -16.43 -15.45
C ALA A 41 2.47 -17.13 -14.85
N CYS A 42 3.27 -16.43 -14.05
CA CYS A 42 4.49 -16.97 -13.47
C CYS A 42 4.21 -17.80 -12.20
N SER A 43 4.91 -18.92 -12.07
CA SER A 43 5.04 -19.63 -10.80
C SER A 43 5.93 -18.87 -9.81
N GLY A 44 5.91 -19.23 -8.53
CA GLY A 44 6.80 -18.63 -7.52
C GLY A 44 8.28 -18.76 -7.86
N ARG A 45 8.70 -19.91 -8.39
CA ARG A 45 10.09 -20.13 -8.86
C ARG A 45 10.45 -19.16 -9.98
N GLU A 46 9.55 -18.94 -10.92
CA GLU A 46 9.77 -18.01 -12.04
C GLU A 46 9.84 -16.57 -11.57
N LEU A 47 8.97 -16.15 -10.64
CA LEU A 47 9.08 -14.83 -10.02
C LEU A 47 10.44 -14.62 -9.34
N MET A 48 10.95 -15.63 -8.62
CA MET A 48 12.28 -15.56 -8.03
C MET A 48 13.38 -15.50 -9.08
N THR A 49 13.29 -16.27 -10.16
CA THR A 49 14.23 -16.21 -11.29
C THR A 49 14.27 -14.81 -11.90
N GLU A 50 13.12 -14.17 -12.11
CA GLU A 50 13.05 -12.79 -12.60
C GLU A 50 13.75 -11.82 -11.63
N ILE A 51 13.51 -11.94 -10.32
CA ILE A 51 14.18 -11.12 -9.30
C ILE A 51 15.70 -11.31 -9.34
N LEU A 52 16.19 -12.56 -9.37
CA LEU A 52 17.62 -12.84 -9.44
C LEU A 52 18.27 -12.26 -10.69
N GLY A 53 17.57 -12.33 -11.83
CA GLY A 53 18.02 -11.70 -13.08
C GLY A 53 18.15 -10.19 -12.95
N GLN A 54 17.14 -9.51 -12.41
CA GLN A 54 17.16 -8.06 -12.20
C GLN A 54 18.26 -7.62 -11.23
N LEU A 55 18.56 -8.43 -10.21
CA LEU A 55 19.66 -8.21 -9.27
C LEU A 55 21.03 -8.67 -9.80
N ARG A 56 21.08 -9.28 -10.99
CA ARG A 56 22.29 -9.85 -11.61
C ARG A 56 23.02 -10.86 -10.71
N ILE A 57 22.25 -11.69 -10.00
CA ILE A 57 22.80 -12.73 -9.14
C ILE A 57 22.89 -14.03 -9.94
N GLU A 58 24.11 -14.36 -10.38
CA GLU A 58 24.39 -15.60 -11.11
C GLU A 58 24.96 -16.68 -10.18
N SER A 59 25.97 -16.32 -9.38
CA SER A 59 26.59 -17.24 -8.42
C SER A 59 25.62 -17.57 -7.29
N GLY A 60 25.41 -18.87 -7.05
CA GLY A 60 24.51 -19.36 -6.00
C GLY A 60 23.02 -19.28 -6.35
N ALA A 61 22.64 -18.82 -7.55
CA ALA A 61 21.25 -18.72 -7.98
C ALA A 61 20.49 -20.06 -7.86
N ALA A 62 21.12 -21.17 -8.24
CA ALA A 62 20.54 -22.50 -8.10
C ALA A 62 20.17 -22.82 -6.64
N ARG A 63 21.09 -22.59 -5.71
CA ARG A 63 20.87 -22.80 -4.27
C ARG A 63 19.79 -21.88 -3.73
N ILE A 64 19.76 -20.62 -4.14
CA ILE A 64 18.72 -19.67 -3.72
C ILE A 64 17.35 -20.18 -4.19
N LEU A 65 17.23 -20.58 -5.46
CA LEU A 65 15.97 -21.10 -6.01
C LEU A 65 15.52 -22.43 -5.37
N GLU A 66 16.44 -23.24 -4.85
CA GLU A 66 16.13 -24.47 -4.11
C GLU A 66 15.69 -24.21 -2.66
N THR A 67 16.23 -23.16 -2.03
CA THR A 67 16.00 -22.86 -0.61
C THR A 67 14.94 -21.77 -0.36
N THR A 68 14.42 -21.16 -1.43
CA THR A 68 13.41 -20.09 -1.33
C THR A 68 12.02 -20.61 -1.63
N VAL A 69 11.09 -20.35 -0.72
CA VAL A 69 9.66 -20.53 -0.95
C VAL A 69 9.07 -19.20 -1.40
N VAL A 70 8.43 -19.18 -2.57
CA VAL A 70 7.73 -18.00 -3.08
C VAL A 70 6.26 -18.31 -3.24
N ILE A 71 5.43 -17.54 -2.54
CA ILE A 71 3.97 -17.66 -2.57
C ILE A 71 3.41 -16.46 -3.34
N PRO A 72 3.04 -16.61 -4.63
CA PRO A 72 2.42 -15.54 -5.38
C PRO A 72 1.02 -15.25 -4.86
N CYS A 73 0.62 -13.98 -4.89
CA CYS A 73 -0.72 -13.54 -4.52
C CYS A 73 -1.24 -12.55 -5.57
N MET A 74 -2.29 -12.94 -6.29
CA MET A 74 -3.00 -12.04 -7.21
C MET A 74 -4.16 -11.38 -6.48
N MET A 75 -4.21 -10.05 -6.51
CA MET A 75 -5.22 -9.27 -5.82
C MET A 75 -5.95 -8.35 -6.80
N PRO A 76 -7.07 -8.78 -7.40
CA PRO A 76 -7.72 -8.05 -8.50
C PRO A 76 -8.20 -6.65 -8.11
N PHE A 77 -8.43 -6.40 -6.82
CA PHE A 77 -8.94 -5.13 -6.30
C PHE A 77 -7.95 -4.32 -5.46
N ILE A 78 -6.66 -4.70 -5.42
CA ILE A 78 -5.67 -4.03 -4.55
C ILE A 78 -5.53 -2.53 -4.83
N THR A 79 -5.72 -2.11 -6.07
CA THR A 79 -5.67 -0.69 -6.50
C THR A 79 -7.06 -0.08 -6.68
N SER A 80 -8.15 -0.78 -6.37
CA SER A 80 -9.52 -0.36 -6.71
C SER A 80 -9.93 0.96 -6.05
N GLN A 81 -9.40 1.26 -4.86
CA GLN A 81 -9.56 2.53 -4.15
C GLN A 81 -8.92 3.75 -4.85
N PHE A 82 -8.06 3.55 -5.86
CA PHE A 82 -7.49 4.61 -6.69
C PHE A 82 -8.18 4.77 -8.05
N LEU A 83 -9.26 4.03 -8.31
CA LEU A 83 -10.06 4.25 -9.50
C LEU A 83 -10.59 5.70 -9.54
N ARG A 84 -10.77 6.21 -10.76
CA ARG A 84 -11.44 7.50 -10.98
C ARG A 84 -12.80 7.45 -10.28
N ARG A 85 -13.11 8.53 -9.57
CA ARG A 85 -14.35 8.69 -8.84
C ARG A 85 -14.88 10.11 -8.98
N GLU A 86 -16.16 10.26 -8.75
CA GLU A 86 -16.87 11.52 -8.69
C GLU A 86 -17.51 11.71 -7.31
N LYS A 87 -18.00 12.93 -7.05
CA LYS A 87 -18.70 13.23 -5.80
C LYS A 87 -19.95 12.36 -5.70
N GLY A 88 -20.04 11.55 -4.65
CA GLY A 88 -21.17 10.65 -4.41
C GLY A 88 -20.87 9.16 -4.62
N ASP A 89 -19.76 8.81 -5.30
CA ASP A 89 -19.37 7.41 -5.51
C ASP A 89 -19.01 6.69 -4.20
N ARG A 90 -18.59 7.45 -3.18
CA ARG A 90 -18.34 6.96 -1.83
C ARG A 90 -19.38 7.53 -0.87
N PRO A 91 -20.01 6.70 -0.01
CA PRO A 91 -20.94 7.20 0.99
C PRO A 91 -20.20 8.00 2.06
N ALA A 92 -20.89 8.99 2.64
CA ALA A 92 -20.42 9.60 3.87
C ALA A 92 -20.35 8.55 4.99
N VAL A 93 -19.40 8.73 5.93
CA VAL A 93 -19.21 7.84 7.08
C VAL A 93 -20.51 7.56 7.86
N ALA A 94 -21.35 8.58 8.08
CA ALA A 94 -22.73 8.37 8.50
C ALA A 94 -23.61 9.31 7.67
N PRO A 95 -24.42 8.80 6.73
CA PRO A 95 -25.29 9.62 5.91
C PRO A 95 -26.29 10.43 6.74
N GLU A 96 -26.74 11.56 6.19
CA GLU A 96 -27.75 12.39 6.84
C GLU A 96 -29.08 11.63 6.97
N GLY A 97 -29.76 11.80 8.11
CA GLY A 97 -31.01 11.12 8.43
C GLY A 97 -30.86 9.68 8.93
N TRP A 98 -29.67 9.07 8.83
CA TRP A 98 -29.42 7.71 9.29
C TRP A 98 -29.04 7.72 10.78
N ARG A 99 -29.64 6.82 11.56
CA ARG A 99 -29.51 6.84 13.04
C ARG A 99 -28.66 5.71 13.64
N ASN A 100 -28.49 4.61 12.92
CA ASN A 100 -27.92 3.38 13.47
C ASN A 100 -27.01 2.63 12.49
N LEU A 101 -26.55 3.29 11.42
CA LEU A 101 -25.68 2.70 10.41
C LEU A 101 -24.61 3.70 9.99
N GLY A 102 -23.35 3.25 10.02
CA GLY A 102 -22.19 3.98 9.56
C GLY A 102 -21.29 3.10 8.69
N PHE A 103 -20.66 3.71 7.70
CA PHE A 103 -19.68 3.09 6.81
C PHE A 103 -18.27 3.45 7.27
N VAL A 104 -17.35 2.49 7.20
CA VAL A 104 -15.94 2.68 7.57
C VAL A 104 -15.01 2.04 6.54
N GLY A 105 -13.74 2.44 6.53
CA GLY A 105 -12.71 1.86 5.68
C GLY A 105 -12.35 2.71 4.45
N GLN A 106 -11.79 2.08 3.43
CA GLN A 106 -11.13 2.78 2.31
C GLN A 106 -12.09 3.35 1.26
N PHE A 107 -13.36 2.97 1.30
CA PHE A 107 -14.37 3.32 0.27
C PHE A 107 -15.45 4.27 0.80
N VAL A 108 -15.16 5.01 1.86
CA VAL A 108 -16.07 6.03 2.41
C VAL A 108 -15.52 7.42 2.18
N GLU A 109 -16.37 8.43 2.25
CA GLU A 109 -15.98 9.81 2.06
C GLU A 109 -15.57 10.45 3.40
N LEU A 110 -14.28 10.78 3.50
CA LEU A 110 -13.70 11.67 4.49
C LEU A 110 -12.95 12.79 3.77
N PRO A 111 -13.20 14.06 4.12
CA PRO A 111 -12.48 15.18 3.52
C PRO A 111 -11.01 15.15 3.91
N ASP A 112 -10.16 15.66 3.01
CA ASP A 112 -8.75 15.99 3.23
C ASP A 112 -7.78 14.84 3.54
N ASP A 113 -8.27 13.63 3.78
CA ASP A 113 -7.44 12.45 4.05
C ASP A 113 -7.29 11.54 2.80
N VAL A 114 -6.32 10.63 2.84
CA VAL A 114 -5.94 9.77 1.71
C VAL A 114 -6.14 8.29 2.02
N VAL A 115 -6.76 7.59 1.07
CA VAL A 115 -6.92 6.12 1.09
C VAL A 115 -5.57 5.41 0.86
N PHE A 116 -5.53 4.09 1.03
CA PHE A 116 -4.32 3.24 1.06
C PHE A 116 -3.51 3.41 2.36
N THR A 117 -4.16 3.92 3.41
CA THR A 117 -3.54 4.12 4.71
C THR A 117 -4.36 3.44 5.78
N VAL A 118 -3.68 2.92 6.81
CA VAL A 118 -4.34 2.44 8.02
C VAL A 118 -5.09 3.60 8.70
N GLU A 119 -4.50 4.80 8.66
CA GLU A 119 -5.07 6.03 9.21
C GLU A 119 -6.49 6.31 8.70
N TYR A 120 -6.74 6.22 7.40
CA TYR A 120 -8.08 6.47 6.82
C TYR A 120 -9.15 5.53 7.39
N SER A 121 -8.80 4.25 7.59
CA SER A 121 -9.70 3.26 8.21
C SER A 121 -9.98 3.59 9.68
N VAL A 122 -8.95 3.96 10.45
CA VAL A 122 -9.10 4.31 11.87
C VAL A 122 -9.92 5.60 12.02
N ARG A 123 -9.62 6.61 11.21
CA ARG A 123 -10.32 7.90 11.18
C ARG A 123 -11.79 7.74 10.83
N SER A 124 -12.12 6.93 9.83
CA SER A 124 -13.52 6.68 9.45
C SER A 124 -14.27 5.93 10.55
N ALA A 125 -13.64 4.96 11.21
CA ALA A 125 -14.22 4.29 12.36
C ALA A 125 -14.49 5.27 13.52
N GLN A 126 -13.52 6.10 13.89
CA GLN A 126 -13.70 7.10 14.94
C GLN A 126 -14.78 8.13 14.57
N ALA A 127 -14.84 8.59 13.31
CA ALA A 127 -15.89 9.49 12.84
C ALA A 127 -17.28 8.85 12.91
N ALA A 128 -17.41 7.56 12.54
CA ALA A 128 -18.68 6.83 12.61
C ALA A 128 -19.18 6.71 14.05
N VAL A 129 -18.32 6.21 14.95
CA VAL A 129 -18.64 6.04 16.37
C VAL A 129 -19.04 7.37 16.99
N SER A 130 -18.25 8.42 16.76
CA SER A 130 -18.51 9.74 17.33
C SER A 130 -19.85 10.31 16.87
N LYS A 131 -20.19 10.15 15.59
CA LYS A 131 -21.45 10.66 15.04
C LYS A 131 -22.66 9.83 15.48
N LEU A 132 -22.57 8.50 15.51
CA LEU A 132 -23.70 7.63 15.85
C LEU A 132 -24.03 7.63 17.35
N LEU A 133 -23.05 7.89 18.20
CA LEU A 133 -23.22 7.94 19.66
C LEU A 133 -23.31 9.37 20.22
N ASP A 134 -23.35 10.38 19.35
CA ASP A 134 -23.42 11.80 19.72
C ASP A 134 -22.32 12.22 20.70
N LEU A 135 -21.07 11.86 20.38
CA LEU A 135 -19.90 12.16 21.21
C LEU A 135 -19.24 13.48 20.78
N ASP A 136 -18.72 14.23 21.75
CA ASP A 136 -17.93 15.44 21.50
C ASP A 136 -16.57 15.16 20.84
N THR A 137 -16.04 13.95 21.01
CA THR A 137 -14.76 13.54 20.45
C THR A 137 -14.84 13.41 18.94
N LYS A 138 -13.83 13.88 18.20
CA LYS A 138 -13.72 13.71 16.74
C LYS A 138 -12.29 13.30 16.37
N PRO A 139 -12.07 12.71 15.18
CA PRO A 139 -10.72 12.45 14.72
C PRO A 139 -9.89 13.73 14.63
N ALA A 140 -8.63 13.67 15.05
CA ALA A 140 -7.72 14.81 15.01
C ALA A 140 -7.56 15.32 13.57
N PRO A 141 -7.63 16.63 13.28
CA PRO A 141 -7.54 17.15 11.92
C PRO A 141 -6.31 16.65 11.14
N VAL A 142 -6.46 16.41 9.84
CA VAL A 142 -5.33 16.06 8.97
C VAL A 142 -4.33 17.22 8.96
N TYR A 143 -3.04 16.90 9.09
CA TYR A 143 -1.97 17.89 9.02
C TYR A 143 -2.01 18.67 7.70
N LYS A 144 -2.00 20.00 7.79
CA LYS A 144 -2.14 20.92 6.63
C LYS A 144 -0.82 21.56 6.22
N GLY A 145 0.19 20.74 5.95
CA GLY A 145 1.52 21.21 5.55
C GLY A 145 1.53 22.10 4.30
N GLN A 146 0.54 21.97 3.41
CA GLN A 146 0.39 22.82 2.23
C GLN A 146 0.14 24.30 2.54
N PHE A 147 -0.21 24.66 3.78
CA PHE A 147 -0.35 26.05 4.22
C PHE A 147 0.84 26.54 5.05
N ASP A 148 1.84 25.69 5.34
CA ASP A 148 3.07 26.11 6.03
C ASP A 148 4.12 26.59 5.01
N PRO A 149 4.53 27.88 5.02
CA PRO A 149 5.49 28.41 4.07
C PRO A 149 6.85 27.71 4.12
N ARG A 150 7.24 27.15 5.26
CA ARG A 150 8.50 26.39 5.40
C ARG A 150 8.42 25.06 4.68
N VAL A 151 7.26 24.40 4.74
CA VAL A 151 7.00 23.16 4.00
C VAL A 151 6.94 23.43 2.51
N LEU A 152 6.28 24.52 2.09
CA LEU A 152 6.20 24.93 0.69
C LEU A 152 7.59 25.27 0.11
N LEU A 153 8.41 26.03 0.83
CA LEU A 153 9.77 26.32 0.41
C LEU A 153 10.60 25.03 0.29
N LYS A 154 10.52 24.14 1.28
CA LYS A 154 11.22 22.85 1.24
C LYS A 154 10.76 21.99 0.05
N ALA A 155 9.46 21.95 -0.23
CA ALA A 155 8.91 21.25 -1.39
C ALA A 155 9.42 21.85 -2.71
N PHE A 156 9.42 23.19 -2.84
CA PHE A 156 9.95 23.88 -4.00
C PHE A 156 11.44 23.54 -4.25
N VAL A 157 12.26 23.66 -3.21
CA VAL A 157 13.70 23.34 -3.24
C VAL A 157 13.93 21.91 -3.67
N THR A 158 13.17 20.96 -3.09
CA THR A 158 13.29 19.52 -3.40
C THR A 158 12.86 19.21 -4.84
N LEU A 159 11.77 19.81 -5.33
CA LEU A 159 11.27 19.57 -6.69
C LEU A 159 12.14 20.19 -7.79
N HIS A 160 13.03 21.14 -7.44
CA HIS A 160 13.96 21.79 -8.37
C HIS A 160 15.42 21.36 -8.14
N ASP A 161 15.66 20.35 -7.30
CA ASP A 161 17.01 19.87 -6.94
C ASP A 161 17.96 20.99 -6.48
N LEU A 162 17.43 21.99 -5.77
CA LEU A 162 18.23 23.08 -5.23
C LEU A 162 18.92 22.61 -3.93
N HIS A 163 20.21 22.89 -3.80
CA HIS A 163 20.94 22.72 -2.55
C HIS A 163 21.00 24.07 -1.83
N MET A 164 20.21 24.21 -0.76
CA MET A 164 20.22 25.39 0.13
C MET A 164 21.05 25.16 1.39
#